data_AF-A0A0H3AF48-F1
#
_entry.id   AF-A0A0H3AF48-F1
#
_cell.length_a   1.000
_cell.length_b   1.000
_cell.length_c   1.000
_cell.angle_alpha   90.00
_cell.angle_beta   90.00
_cell.angle_gamma   90.00
#
_symmetry.space_group_name_H-M   'P 1'
#
loop_
_entity.id
_entity.type
_entity.pdbx_description
1 polymer ?
#
loop_
_entity_poly.entity_id
_entity_poly.type
_entity_poly.pdbx_seq_one_letter_code
_entity_poly.pdbx_strand_id
1 'polypeptide(L)'
;MFALDGQTFNIKNLLVNFAREFKDQDMSGMASLTATSEQGDKAAELEISGLIAFKDLAQLALLESMSSAKDESGDRKVYRVANDVANALKIKNAKFTGHFSAVQQENKMAWQVSFKLKEHNSVAEQKEQRGRAKNKPQQRENTALQQALQQNAEATK
;
A
#
# COMPACT_ATOMS: atom_id res chain seq x y z
N MET A 1 2.48 -20.99 1.44
CA MET A 1 3.73 -20.21 1.24
C MET A 1 3.49 -18.75 1.66
N PHE A 2 4.50 -18.03 2.13
CA PHE A 2 4.40 -16.59 2.41
C PHE A 2 5.56 -15.84 1.77
N ALA A 3 5.27 -14.75 1.08
CA ALA A 3 6.29 -13.90 0.47
C ALA A 3 5.89 -12.41 0.49
N LEU A 4 6.91 -11.56 0.58
CA LEU A 4 6.80 -10.09 0.49
C LEU A 4 7.72 -9.61 -0.64
N ASP A 5 7.21 -8.82 -1.59
CA ASP A 5 7.96 -8.35 -2.77
C ASP A 5 8.66 -9.47 -3.56
N GLY A 6 8.04 -10.65 -3.60
CA GLY A 6 8.61 -11.83 -4.25
C GLY A 6 9.66 -12.58 -3.41
N GLN A 7 10.05 -12.04 -2.25
CA GLN A 7 10.94 -12.71 -1.32
C GLN A 7 10.17 -13.69 -0.42
N THR A 8 10.51 -14.97 -0.52
CA THR A 8 9.85 -16.05 0.20
C THR A 8 10.43 -16.25 1.60
N PHE A 9 9.57 -16.43 2.59
CA PHE A 9 9.96 -16.74 3.97
C PHE A 9 9.59 -18.17 4.34
N ASN A 10 10.53 -18.90 4.93
CA ASN A 10 10.36 -20.27 5.39
C ASN A 10 9.78 -20.28 6.82
N ILE A 11 8.53 -19.84 6.94
CA ILE A 11 7.80 -19.81 8.21
C ILE A 11 7.07 -21.15 8.38
N LYS A 12 7.44 -21.93 9.39
CA LYS A 12 6.79 -23.17 9.77
C LYS A 12 5.53 -22.88 10.59
N ASN A 13 4.52 -23.73 10.45
CA ASN A 13 3.22 -23.57 11.11
C ASN A 13 2.64 -22.16 10.90
N LEU A 14 2.75 -21.67 9.67
CA LEU A 14 2.27 -20.35 9.28
C LEU A 14 0.75 -20.26 9.50
N LEU A 15 0.34 -19.28 10.31
CA LEU A 15 -1.03 -18.86 10.49
C LEU A 15 -1.19 -17.46 9.92
N VAL A 16 -2.24 -17.27 9.13
CA VAL A 16 -2.60 -15.98 8.53
C VAL A 16 -4.06 -15.72 8.87
N ASN A 17 -4.29 -14.79 9.79
CA ASN A 17 -5.61 -14.36 10.19
C ASN A 17 -5.95 -13.05 9.49
N PHE A 18 -7.21 -12.86 9.16
CA PHE A 18 -7.72 -11.64 8.58
C PHE A 18 -8.73 -10.98 9.54
N ALA A 19 -8.65 -9.66 9.65
CA ALA A 19 -9.63 -8.85 10.34
C ALA A 19 -9.97 -7.60 9.52
N ARG A 20 -11.24 -7.24 9.48
CA ARG A 20 -11.73 -5.95 8.96
C ARG A 20 -12.92 -5.52 9.80
N GLU A 21 -12.91 -4.27 10.24
CA GLU A 21 -14.05 -3.65 10.91
C GLU A 21 -14.87 -2.90 9.85
N PHE A 22 -16.15 -3.22 9.77
CA PHE A 22 -17.14 -2.46 9.00
C PHE A 22 -17.77 -1.44 9.94
N LYS A 23 -17.80 -0.17 9.56
CA LYS A 23 -18.60 0.82 10.29
C LYS A 23 -20.03 0.73 9.80
N ASP A 24 -20.95 0.35 10.69
CA ASP A 24 -22.37 0.60 10.45
C ASP A 24 -22.61 2.11 10.54
N GLN A 25 -23.13 2.71 9.46
CA GLN A 25 -23.65 4.07 9.53
C GLN A 25 -24.92 4.03 10.39
N ASP A 26 -24.79 4.33 11.68
CA ASP A 26 -25.96 4.72 12.47
C ASP A 26 -26.41 6.09 11.98
N MET A 27 -27.47 6.04 11.17
CA MET A 27 -28.01 7.12 10.37
C MET A 27 -29.01 7.94 11.20
N SER A 28 -28.67 8.30 12.44
CA SER A 28 -29.54 9.08 13.33
C SER A 28 -28.92 10.44 13.66
N GLY A 29 -29.29 11.47 12.88
CA GLY A 29 -29.19 12.85 13.36
C GLY A 29 -28.56 13.84 12.40
N MET A 30 -29.38 14.33 11.46
CA MET A 30 -29.34 15.70 10.91
C MET A 30 -27.97 16.33 10.62
N ALA A 31 -27.49 16.22 9.38
CA ALA A 31 -26.76 17.31 8.74
C ALA A 31 -26.89 17.20 7.21
N SER A 32 -27.59 18.17 6.64
CA SER A 32 -27.79 18.34 5.21
C SER A 32 -26.49 18.67 4.47
N LEU A 33 -26.45 18.24 3.21
CA LEU A 33 -25.65 18.76 2.08
C LEU A 33 -24.19 18.27 1.94
N THR A 34 -23.98 17.70 0.74
CA THR A 34 -22.73 17.44 0.00
C THR A 34 -21.79 16.33 0.46
N ALA A 35 -21.66 15.34 -0.44
CA ALA A 35 -20.68 14.25 -0.44
C ALA A 35 -20.68 13.37 0.81
N THR A 36 -21.45 12.29 0.77
CA THR A 36 -21.10 11.05 1.48
C THR A 36 -19.71 10.62 1.01
N SER A 37 -18.69 11.18 1.67
CA SER A 37 -17.36 10.63 1.67
C SER A 37 -17.52 9.25 2.28
N GLU A 38 -17.41 8.19 1.48
CA GLU A 38 -17.19 6.81 1.91
C GLU A 38 -15.82 6.68 2.62
N GLN A 39 -15.42 7.67 3.42
CA GLN A 39 -14.32 7.57 4.35
C GLN A 39 -14.82 6.79 5.56
N GLY A 40 -14.56 5.48 5.56
CA GLY A 40 -14.32 4.83 6.83
C GLY A 40 -14.54 3.34 6.95
N ASP A 41 -14.47 2.55 5.88
CA ASP A 41 -14.09 1.15 6.09
C ASP A 41 -12.65 1.13 6.58
N LYS A 42 -12.44 0.59 7.78
CA LYS A 42 -11.09 0.42 8.32
C LYS A 42 -10.35 -0.56 7.40
N ALA A 43 -9.15 -0.17 6.95
CA ALA A 43 -8.38 -1.01 6.03
C ALA A 43 -8.20 -2.41 6.62
N ALA A 44 -8.27 -3.44 5.78
CA ALA A 44 -8.07 -4.81 6.24
C ALA A 44 -6.72 -4.99 6.90
N GLU A 45 -6.69 -5.82 7.93
CA GLU A 45 -5.48 -6.23 8.62
C GLU A 45 -5.28 -7.74 8.46
N LEU A 46 -4.04 -8.13 8.17
CA LEU A 46 -3.58 -9.50 8.22
C LEU A 46 -2.67 -9.64 9.44
N GLU A 47 -2.93 -10.64 10.25
CA GLU A 47 -2.05 -11.04 11.35
C GLU A 47 -1.36 -12.35 10.97
N ILE A 48 -0.03 -12.30 10.90
CA ILE A 48 0.80 -13.40 10.46
C ILE A 48 1.57 -13.90 11.68
N SER A 49 1.54 -15.20 11.93
CA SER A 49 2.37 -15.83 12.94
C SER A 49 2.91 -17.18 12.50
N GLY A 50 3.99 -17.62 13.15
CA GLY A 50 4.57 -18.94 12.91
C GLY A 50 5.97 -19.05 13.48
N LEU A 51 6.73 -20.05 13.04
CA LEU A 51 8.05 -20.39 13.55
C LEU A 51 9.13 -20.22 12.47
N ILE A 52 10.19 -19.49 12.79
CA ILE A 52 11.43 -19.42 11.99
C ILE A 52 12.52 -20.19 12.73
N ALA A 53 13.15 -21.16 12.08
CA ALA A 53 14.21 -21.97 12.70
C ALA A 53 15.48 -21.15 12.96
N PHE A 54 16.27 -21.51 13.98
CA PHE A 54 17.51 -20.78 14.32
C PHE A 54 18.53 -20.71 13.18
N LYS A 55 18.58 -21.75 12.36
CA LYS A 55 19.43 -21.80 11.16
C LYS A 55 19.05 -20.76 10.10
N ASP A 56 17.81 -20.26 10.13
CA ASP A 56 17.27 -19.30 9.17
C ASP A 56 17.31 -17.86 9.74
N LEU A 57 18.29 -17.57 10.62
CA LEU A 57 18.48 -16.25 11.26
C LEU A 57 18.49 -15.09 10.27
N ALA A 58 19.08 -15.29 9.08
CA ALA A 58 19.09 -14.29 8.02
C ALA A 58 17.67 -13.91 7.55
N GLN A 59 16.73 -14.85 7.53
CA GLN A 59 15.33 -14.55 7.19
C GLN A 59 14.64 -13.75 8.29
N LEU A 60 14.93 -14.04 9.56
CA LEU A 60 14.41 -13.25 10.68
C LEU A 60 14.91 -11.80 10.63
N ALA A 61 16.22 -11.61 10.46
CA ALA A 61 16.83 -10.28 10.37
C ALA A 61 16.29 -9.47 9.19
N LEU A 62 16.11 -10.12 8.04
CA LEU A 62 15.49 -9.52 6.87
C LEU A 62 14.03 -9.13 7.14
N LEU A 63 13.24 -10.01 7.76
CA LEU A 63 11.83 -9.73 8.07
C LEU A 63 11.69 -8.52 9.00
N GLU A 64 12.57 -8.42 10.01
CA GLU A 64 12.67 -7.26 10.88
C GLU A 64 13.05 -6.00 10.09
N SER A 65 14.08 -6.06 9.25
CA SER A 65 14.50 -4.93 8.41
C SER A 65 13.38 -4.46 7.48
N MET A 66 12.61 -5.39 6.90
CA MET A 66 11.44 -5.04 6.10
C MET A 66 10.34 -4.40 6.95
N SER A 67 10.14 -4.84 8.19
CA SER A 67 9.17 -4.24 9.10
C SER A 67 9.49 -2.79 9.45
N SER A 68 10.79 -2.46 9.58
CA SER A 68 11.29 -1.15 9.95
C SER A 68 11.71 -0.28 8.76
N ALA A 69 11.62 -0.78 7.53
CA ALA A 69 11.91 -0.01 6.33
C ALA A 69 10.90 1.12 6.08
N LYS A 70 11.43 2.19 5.49
CA LYS A 70 10.69 3.35 5.03
C LYS A 70 11.00 3.63 3.56
N ASP A 71 10.09 4.28 2.86
CA ASP A 71 10.33 4.79 1.51
C ASP A 71 11.07 6.14 1.51
N GLU A 72 11.30 6.70 0.33
CA GLU A 72 11.97 7.99 0.13
C GLU A 72 11.21 9.16 0.77
N SER A 73 9.91 9.02 1.00
CA SER A 73 9.07 10.03 1.66
C SER A 73 9.08 9.90 3.19
N GLY A 74 9.76 8.89 3.73
CA GLY A 74 9.83 8.62 5.16
C GLY A 74 8.62 7.83 5.70
N ASP A 75 7.73 7.39 4.82
CA ASP A 75 6.56 6.57 5.14
C ASP A 75 6.91 5.09 5.22
N ARG A 76 6.05 4.30 5.89
CA ARG A 76 6.25 2.85 6.00
C ARG A 76 6.18 2.21 4.62
N LYS A 77 7.24 1.48 4.25
CA LYS A 77 7.33 0.82 2.95
C LYS A 77 6.14 -0.13 2.73
N VAL A 78 5.56 -0.05 1.54
CA VAL A 78 4.47 -0.92 1.08
C VAL A 78 5.07 -2.12 0.36
N TYR A 79 4.60 -3.31 0.72
CA TYR A 79 5.05 -4.58 0.18
C TYR A 79 3.93 -5.28 -0.58
N ARG A 80 4.28 -5.93 -1.67
CA ARG A 80 3.41 -6.89 -2.35
C ARG A 80 3.33 -8.18 -1.55
N VAL A 81 2.16 -8.52 -1.06
CA VAL A 81 1.91 -9.73 -0.27
C VAL A 81 1.52 -10.88 -1.19
N ALA A 82 2.15 -12.03 -1.01
CA ALA A 82 1.78 -13.27 -1.71
C ALA A 82 1.54 -14.40 -0.69
N ASN A 83 0.27 -14.75 -0.52
CA ASN A 83 -0.23 -15.83 0.31
C ASN A 83 -1.65 -16.21 -0.13
N ASP A 84 -2.07 -17.44 0.09
CA ASP A 84 -3.40 -17.94 -0.35
C ASP A 84 -4.55 -17.15 0.27
N VAL A 85 -4.47 -16.82 1.57
CA VAL A 85 -5.49 -16.01 2.28
C VAL A 85 -5.53 -14.58 1.73
N ALA A 86 -4.36 -13.95 1.57
CA ALA A 86 -4.26 -12.61 1.01
C ALA A 86 -4.81 -12.55 -0.43
N ASN A 87 -4.50 -13.55 -1.25
CA ASN A 87 -4.99 -13.67 -2.62
C ASN A 87 -6.52 -13.85 -2.65
N ALA A 88 -7.07 -14.73 -1.82
CA ALA A 88 -8.51 -14.97 -1.73
C ALA A 88 -9.28 -13.70 -1.33
N LEU A 89 -8.69 -12.89 -0.44
CA LEU A 89 -9.26 -11.64 0.05
C LEU A 89 -8.87 -10.41 -0.78
N LYS A 90 -8.17 -10.62 -1.92
CA LYS A 90 -7.70 -9.58 -2.85
C LYS A 90 -6.76 -8.53 -2.25
N ILE A 91 -6.07 -8.86 -1.15
CA ILE A 91 -5.08 -8.00 -0.50
C ILE A 91 -3.75 -8.19 -1.22
N LYS A 92 -3.43 -7.26 -2.13
CA LYS A 92 -2.19 -7.32 -2.93
C LYS A 92 -1.03 -6.58 -2.29
N ASN A 93 -1.31 -5.43 -1.69
CA ASN A 93 -0.30 -4.53 -1.14
C ASN A 93 -0.64 -4.26 0.33
N ALA A 94 0.35 -4.35 1.19
CA ALA A 94 0.20 -4.06 2.61
C ALA A 94 1.48 -3.48 3.19
N LYS A 95 1.35 -2.74 4.29
CA LYS A 95 2.48 -2.21 5.06
C LYS A 95 2.47 -2.75 6.47
N PHE A 96 3.64 -2.89 7.06
CA PHE A 96 3.74 -3.28 8.46
C PHE A 96 3.06 -2.24 9.36
N THR A 97 2.35 -2.73 10.37
CA THR A 97 1.64 -1.89 11.34
C THR A 97 1.66 -2.51 12.73
N GLY A 98 1.39 -1.70 13.75
CA GLY A 98 1.31 -2.16 15.12
C GLY A 98 2.65 -2.68 15.63
N HIS A 99 2.76 -4.00 15.78
CA HIS A 99 3.87 -4.65 16.46
C HIS A 99 4.47 -5.79 15.62
N PHE A 100 5.77 -5.99 15.79
CA PHE A 100 6.55 -7.11 15.29
C PHE A 100 7.22 -7.78 16.50
N SER A 101 6.97 -9.07 16.69
CA SER A 101 7.59 -9.86 17.76
C SER A 101 8.34 -11.06 17.21
N ALA A 102 9.44 -11.40 17.86
CA ALA A 102 10.20 -12.62 17.64
C ALA A 102 10.64 -13.16 18.99
N VAL A 103 9.99 -14.22 19.46
CA VAL A 103 10.22 -14.80 20.79
C VAL A 103 10.88 -16.16 20.64
N GLN A 104 12.07 -16.30 21.20
CA GLN A 104 12.78 -17.58 21.24
C GLN A 104 11.94 -18.63 21.96
N GLN A 105 11.82 -19.83 21.39
CA GLN A 105 11.11 -20.93 22.01
C GLN A 105 12.08 -21.81 22.79
N GLU A 106 11.75 -22.18 24.02
CA GLU A 106 12.63 -23.01 24.87
C GLU A 106 12.70 -24.45 24.35
N ASN A 107 11.55 -25.00 23.94
CA ASN A 107 11.43 -26.41 23.53
C ASN A 107 11.63 -26.63 22.01
N LYS A 108 11.99 -25.57 21.26
CA LYS A 108 12.18 -25.63 19.81
C LYS A 108 13.35 -24.75 19.42
N MET A 109 14.22 -25.22 18.52
CA MET A 109 15.28 -24.40 17.93
C MET A 109 14.72 -23.41 16.89
N ALA A 110 13.78 -22.57 17.32
CA ALA A 110 13.04 -21.64 16.49
C ALA A 110 12.57 -20.41 17.29
N TRP A 111 12.38 -19.30 16.59
CA TRP A 111 11.66 -18.13 17.09
C TRP A 111 10.20 -18.19 16.65
N GLN A 112 9.28 -17.96 17.58
CA GLN A 112 7.89 -17.65 17.28
C GLN A 112 7.82 -16.19 16.82
N VAL A 113 7.50 -15.99 15.56
CA VAL A 113 7.32 -14.67 14.97
C VAL A 113 5.84 -14.32 14.90
N SER A 114 5.50 -13.06 15.17
CA SER A 114 4.15 -12.53 14.98
C SER A 114 4.21 -11.07 14.54
N PHE A 115 3.44 -10.71 13.52
CA PHE A 115 3.38 -9.35 13.00
C PHE A 115 2.08 -9.06 12.27
N LYS A 116 1.78 -7.76 12.11
CA LYS A 116 0.58 -7.30 11.41
C LYS A 116 0.90 -6.53 10.15
N LEU A 117 0.12 -6.78 9.12
CA LEU A 117 0.14 -6.06 7.85
C LEU A 117 -1.20 -5.38 7.63
N LYS A 118 -1.19 -4.08 7.36
CA LYS A 118 -2.38 -3.30 7.01
C LYS A 118 -2.45 -3.14 5.50
N GLU A 119 -3.59 -3.46 4.92
CA GLU A 119 -3.88 -3.29 3.50
C GLU A 119 -3.61 -1.84 3.07
N HIS A 120 -2.88 -1.69 1.97
CA HIS A 120 -2.63 -0.41 1.33
C HIS A 120 -3.31 -0.39 -0.04
N ASN A 121 -4.47 0.27 -0.09
CA ASN A 121 -5.26 0.32 -1.31
C ASN A 121 -4.91 1.55 -2.16
N SER A 122 -4.11 1.34 -3.21
CA SER A 122 -3.60 2.42 -4.08
C SER A 122 -4.70 3.14 -4.89
N VAL A 123 -5.93 2.61 -4.98
CA VAL A 123 -6.99 3.23 -5.80
C VAL A 123 -7.44 4.60 -5.27
N ALA A 124 -7.33 4.85 -3.96
CA ALA A 124 -7.60 6.17 -3.38
C ALA A 124 -6.61 7.23 -3.92
N GLU A 125 -5.31 6.90 -3.97
CA GLU A 125 -4.28 7.74 -4.58
C GLU A 125 -4.40 7.81 -6.10
N GLN A 126 -4.74 6.71 -6.78
CA GLN A 126 -4.89 6.68 -8.22
C GLN A 126 -6.07 7.55 -8.70
N LYS A 127 -7.12 7.69 -7.89
CA LYS A 127 -8.25 8.60 -8.14
C LYS A 127 -7.84 10.07 -7.92
N GLU A 128 -7.03 10.38 -6.92
CA GLU A 128 -6.45 11.72 -6.74
C GLU A 128 -5.47 12.10 -7.87
N GLN A 129 -4.58 11.20 -8.29
CA GLN A 129 -3.66 11.43 -9.41
C GLN A 129 -4.40 11.64 -10.73
N ARG A 130 -5.49 10.90 -10.98
CA ARG A 130 -6.37 11.14 -12.14
C ARG A 130 -7.12 12.48 -12.05
N GLY A 131 -7.48 12.93 -10.85
CA GLY A 131 -8.05 14.27 -10.63
C GLY A 131 -7.05 15.39 -10.97
N ARG A 132 -5.78 15.25 -10.58
CA ARG A 132 -4.72 16.23 -10.86
C ARG A 132 -4.31 16.25 -12.35
N ALA A 133 -4.35 15.11 -13.04
CA ALA A 133 -3.99 15.01 -14.46
C ALA A 133 -5.00 15.69 -15.41
N LYS A 134 -6.25 15.93 -14.98
CA LYS A 134 -7.25 16.67 -15.77
C LYS A 134 -7.02 18.19 -15.81
N ASN A 135 -6.15 18.73 -14.96
CA ASN A 135 -5.89 20.17 -14.84
C ASN A 135 -4.52 20.58 -15.42
N LYS A 136 -4.03 19.93 -16.48
CA LYS A 136 -3.00 20.54 -17.33
C LYS A 136 -3.72 21.40 -18.38
N PRO A 137 -3.64 22.74 -18.35
CA PRO A 137 -4.13 23.55 -19.45
C PRO A 137 -3.35 23.15 -20.70
N GLN A 138 -4.04 22.62 -21.71
CA GLN A 138 -3.48 22.49 -23.05
C GLN A 138 -3.10 23.88 -23.52
N GLN A 139 -1.80 24.09 -23.71
CA GLN A 139 -1.28 25.27 -24.38
C GLN A 139 -1.80 25.22 -25.82
N ARG A 140 -2.84 26.01 -26.09
CA ARG A 140 -3.33 26.22 -27.45
C ARG A 140 -2.23 26.96 -28.19
N GLU A 141 -1.56 26.28 -29.12
CA GLU A 141 -0.69 26.94 -30.08
C GLU A 141 -1.51 28.00 -30.81
N ASN A 142 -1.15 29.27 -30.62
CA ASN A 142 -1.90 30.40 -31.14
C ASN A 142 -1.47 30.62 -32.60
N THR A 143 -2.16 29.93 -33.52
CA THR A 143 -1.90 29.93 -34.97
C THR A 143 -1.87 31.34 -35.58
N ALA A 144 -2.52 32.33 -34.92
CA ALA A 144 -2.52 33.73 -35.33
C ALA A 144 -1.14 34.41 -35.27
N LEU A 145 -0.26 34.00 -34.34
CA LEU A 145 1.07 34.61 -34.20
C LEU A 145 2.02 34.15 -35.32
N GLN A 146 1.89 32.90 -35.78
CA GLN A 146 2.69 32.38 -36.89
C GLN A 146 2.33 33.05 -38.23
N GLN A 147 1.05 33.31 -38.47
CA GLN A 147 0.60 34.01 -39.67
C GLN A 147 1.06 35.48 -39.70
N ALA A 148 1.04 36.17 -38.55
CA ALA A 148 1.54 37.53 -38.46
C ALA A 148 3.06 37.64 -38.69
N LEU A 149 3.84 36.63 -38.27
CA LEU A 149 5.29 36.59 -38.52
C LEU A 149 5.62 36.29 -39.99
N GLN A 150 4.85 35.44 -40.66
CA GLN A 150 5.00 35.15 -42.08
C GLN A 150 4.66 36.38 -42.94
N GLN A 151 3.59 37.09 -42.62
CA GLN A 151 3.19 38.31 -43.33
C GLN A 151 4.21 39.44 -43.18
N ASN A 152 4.86 39.58 -42.02
CA ASN A 152 5.95 40.55 -41.83
C ASN A 152 7.23 40.15 -42.59
N ALA A 153 7.51 38.86 -42.75
CA ALA A 153 8.67 38.39 -43.51
C ALA A 153 8.50 38.59 -45.03
N GLU A 154 7.27 38.50 -45.54
CA GLU A 154 6.95 38.74 -46.96
C GLU A 154 6.95 40.24 -47.32
N ALA A 155 6.65 41.13 -46.37
CA ALA A 155 6.67 42.57 -46.57
C ALA A 155 8.08 43.20 -46.64
N THR A 156 9.14 42.40 -46.42
CA THR A 156 10.54 42.87 -46.39
C THR A 156 11.36 42.38 -47.61
N LYS A 157 10.70 41.98 -48.70
CA LYS A 157 11.36 41.62 -49.97
C LYS A 157 10.97 42.54 -51.11
#